data_AF-A0A0C2Z428-F1
#
_entry.id   AF-A0A0C2Z428-F1
#
_cell.length_a   1.000
_cell.length_b   1.000
_cell.length_c   1.000
_cell.angle_alpha   90.00
_cell.angle_beta   90.00
_cell.angle_gamma   90.00
#
_symmetry.space_group_name_H-M   'P 1'
#
loop_
_entity.id
_entity.type
_entity.pdbx_description
1 polymer ?
#
loop_
_entity_poly.entity_id
_entity_poly.type
_entity_poly.pdbx_seq_one_letter_code
_entity_poly.pdbx_strand_id
1 'polypeptide(L)'
;VVLVDTPGFGDTNMSEIQILFKISKYEKKVFLSAVLCFHPIIDNRVRWTSCDRLPLLHELCGNSPRSQFVLVTTMWDDVEEKVGMERLAELKENYWRPMIERGFRLFCYRNTSESAAELLHIVV
;
A
#
# COMPACT_ATOMS: atom_id res chain seq x y z
N VAL A 1 -12.64 -5.51 -13.44
CA VAL A 1 -11.88 -4.98 -12.29
C VAL A 1 -12.47 -3.63 -11.94
N VAL A 2 -12.76 -3.37 -10.66
CA VAL A 2 -13.18 -2.04 -10.18
C VAL A 2 -12.05 -1.51 -9.32
N LEU A 3 -11.50 -0.36 -9.68
CA LEU A 3 -10.49 0.35 -8.89
C LEU A 3 -11.17 1.55 -8.24
N VAL A 4 -10.99 1.70 -6.93
CA VAL A 4 -11.53 2.81 -6.17
C VAL A 4 -10.35 3.63 -5.68
N ASP A 5 -10.23 4.84 -6.19
CA ASP A 5 -9.25 5.80 -5.68
C ASP A 5 -9.76 6.43 -4.38
N THR A 6 -8.87 6.58 -3.40
CA THR A 6 -9.19 7.10 -2.08
C THR A 6 -8.35 8.35 -1.80
N PRO A 7 -8.86 9.35 -1.07
CA PRO A 7 -8.03 10.45 -0.59
C PRO A 7 -6.76 9.92 0.10
N GLY A 8 -5.64 10.61 -0.07
CA GLY A 8 -4.35 10.17 0.43
C GLY A 8 -4.29 10.12 1.96
N PHE A 9 -3.53 9.18 2.50
CA PHE A 9 -3.14 9.23 3.91
C PHE A 9 -2.23 10.45 4.14
N GLY A 10 -2.54 11.26 5.16
CA GLY A 10 -1.81 12.51 5.44
C GLY A 10 -2.46 13.78 4.85
N ASP A 11 -3.66 13.68 4.28
CA ASP A 11 -4.43 14.86 3.89
C ASP A 11 -4.92 15.62 5.13
N THR A 12 -4.62 16.92 5.20
CA THR A 12 -4.89 17.79 6.36
C THR A 12 -6.38 17.90 6.73
N ASN A 13 -7.28 17.48 5.83
CA ASN A 13 -8.73 17.55 6.00
C ASN A 13 -9.39 16.24 6.46
N MET A 14 -8.67 15.11 6.51
CA MET A 14 -9.26 13.81 6.84
C MET A 14 -8.28 12.95 7.63
N SER A 15 -8.65 12.55 8.84
CA SER A 15 -7.79 11.65 9.60
C SER A 15 -7.70 10.29 8.91
N GLU A 16 -6.53 9.67 8.95
CA GLU A 16 -6.28 8.36 8.34
C GLU A 16 -7.32 7.32 8.78
N ILE A 17 -7.72 7.40 10.06
CA ILE A 17 -8.82 6.62 10.66
C ILE A 17 -10.14 6.79 9.89
N GLN A 18 -10.49 8.00 9.45
CA GLN A 18 -11.70 8.22 8.65
C GLN A 18 -11.62 7.58 7.26
N ILE A 19 -10.43 7.54 6.65
CA ILE A 19 -10.20 6.82 5.39
C ILE A 19 -10.40 5.31 5.65
N LEU A 20 -9.83 4.77 6.73
CA LEU A 20 -10.03 3.38 7.16
C LEU A 20 -11.51 3.05 7.40
N PHE A 21 -12.24 3.94 8.07
CA PHE A 21 -13.69 3.79 8.31
C PHE A 21 -14.51 3.83 7.02
N LYS A 22 -14.13 4.66 6.04
CA LYS A 22 -14.79 4.67 4.74
C LYS A 22 -14.55 3.34 4.02
N ILE A 23 -13.31 2.89 3.94
CA ILE A 23 -12.94 1.61 3.29
C ILE A 23 -13.69 0.43 3.92
N SER A 24 -13.69 0.30 5.26
CA SER A 24 -14.43 -0.76 5.95
C SER A 24 -15.95 -0.69 5.74
N LYS A 25 -16.53 0.50 5.57
CA LYS A 25 -17.95 0.65 5.23
C LYS A 25 -18.26 0.20 3.79
N TYR A 26 -17.31 0.36 2.86
CA TYR A 26 -17.41 -0.17 1.51
C TYR A 26 -17.31 -1.71 1.50
N GLU A 27 -16.36 -2.29 2.23
CA GLU A 27 -16.20 -3.76 2.32
C GLU A 27 -17.48 -4.47 2.79
N LYS A 28 -18.25 -3.87 3.70
CA LYS A 28 -19.53 -4.44 4.15
C LYS A 28 -20.61 -4.54 3.07
N LYS A 29 -20.41 -3.89 1.92
CA LYS A 29 -21.38 -3.84 0.80
C LYS A 29 -20.87 -4.52 -0.46
N VAL A 30 -19.55 -4.65 -0.62
CA VAL A 30 -18.90 -5.19 -1.81
C VAL A 30 -17.68 -6.00 -1.42
N PHE A 31 -17.40 -7.06 -2.18
CA PHE A 31 -16.23 -7.89 -1.96
C PHE A 31 -14.95 -7.10 -2.22
N LEU A 32 -14.12 -6.92 -1.18
CA LEU A 32 -12.82 -6.26 -1.27
C LEU A 32 -11.73 -7.31 -1.55
N SER A 33 -11.18 -7.32 -2.77
CA SER A 33 -10.09 -8.25 -3.10
C SER A 33 -8.74 -7.82 -2.51
N ALA A 34 -8.41 -6.53 -2.64
CA ALA A 34 -7.13 -6.02 -2.14
C ALA A 34 -7.13 -4.52 -1.84
N VAL A 35 -6.19 -4.13 -0.99
CA VAL A 35 -5.82 -2.74 -0.71
C VAL A 35 -4.39 -2.52 -1.20
N LEU A 36 -4.22 -1.57 -2.12
CA LEU A 36 -2.93 -1.17 -2.67
C LEU A 36 -2.47 0.12 -1.97
N CYS A 37 -1.33 0.06 -1.29
CA CYS A 37 -0.75 1.20 -0.56
C CYS A 37 0.48 1.69 -1.30
N PHE A 38 0.41 2.89 -1.89
CA PHE A 38 1.47 3.41 -2.75
C PHE A 38 2.46 4.29 -1.99
N HIS A 39 3.76 4.14 -2.30
CA HIS A 39 4.84 4.96 -1.76
C HIS A 39 5.88 5.27 -2.85
N PRO A 40 6.18 6.56 -3.14
CA PRO A 40 7.25 6.91 -4.07
C PRO A 40 8.63 6.49 -3.54
N ILE A 41 9.41 5.74 -4.32
CA ILE A 41 10.77 5.34 -3.93
C ILE A 41 11.76 6.53 -3.93
N ILE A 42 11.39 7.62 -4.61
CA ILE A 42 12.17 8.85 -4.64
C ILE A 42 12.13 9.60 -3.30
N ASP A 43 11.15 9.34 -2.44
CA ASP A 43 10.99 10.08 -1.19
C ASP A 43 11.98 9.55 -0.13
N ASN A 44 12.95 10.39 0.24
CA ASN A 44 13.98 10.05 1.23
C ASN A 44 13.45 10.15 2.67
N ARG A 45 12.19 10.57 2.84
CA ARG A 45 11.54 10.72 4.14
C ARG A 45 10.25 9.91 4.14
N VAL A 46 10.20 8.87 4.96
CA VAL A 46 8.92 8.21 5.22
C VAL A 46 8.03 9.20 5.96
N ARG A 47 6.96 9.66 5.30
CA ARG A 47 5.92 10.46 5.94
C ARG A 47 5.20 9.56 6.95
N TRP A 48 5.64 9.73 8.19
CA TRP A 48 5.48 8.90 9.38
C TRP A 48 4.05 8.45 9.75
N THR A 49 3.00 9.09 9.26
CA THR A 49 1.66 8.88 9.83
C THR A 49 0.94 7.65 9.27
N SER A 50 1.19 7.30 8.00
CA SER A 50 0.31 6.39 7.27
C SER A 50 0.60 4.91 7.52
N CYS A 51 1.88 4.53 7.71
CA CYS A 51 2.28 3.12 7.86
C CYS A 51 1.90 2.51 9.21
N ASP A 52 1.97 3.26 10.31
CA ASP A 52 1.70 2.73 11.66
C ASP A 52 0.23 2.33 11.86
N ARG A 53 -0.67 2.81 10.99
CA ARG A 53 -2.11 2.55 11.06
C ARG A 53 -2.59 1.51 10.04
N LEU A 54 -1.77 1.13 9.06
CA LEU A 54 -2.08 0.05 8.11
C LEU A 54 -2.26 -1.32 8.79
N PRO A 55 -1.49 -1.68 9.84
CA PRO A 55 -1.76 -2.92 10.58
C PRO A 55 -3.13 -2.90 11.29
N LEU A 56 -3.60 -1.72 11.71
CA LEU A 56 -4.94 -1.54 12.28
C LEU A 56 -6.03 -1.69 11.20
N LEU A 57 -5.79 -1.19 9.98
CA LEU A 57 -6.68 -1.44 8.83
C LEU A 57 -6.79 -2.93 8.51
N HIS A 58 -5.66 -3.66 8.53
CA HIS A 58 -5.66 -5.10 8.34
C HIS A 58 -6.49 -5.83 9.40
N GLU A 59 -6.43 -5.39 10.66
CA GLU A 59 -7.28 -5.92 11.74
C GLU A 59 -8.75 -5.53 11.59
N LEU A 60 -9.06 -4.33 11.08
CA LEU A 60 -10.43 -3.83 10.88
C LEU A 60 -11.13 -4.47 9.66
N CYS A 61 -10.38 -4.69 8.58
CA CYS A 61 -10.78 -5.56 7.45
C CYS A 61 -10.66 -7.05 7.81
N GLY A 62 -10.18 -7.33 9.02
CA GLY A 62 -10.34 -8.51 9.87
C GLY A 62 -10.75 -9.82 9.21
N ASN A 63 -9.84 -10.79 9.30
CA ASN A 63 -10.12 -12.23 9.27
C ASN A 63 -10.83 -12.80 8.03
N SER A 64 -11.13 -11.98 7.03
CA SER A 64 -11.40 -12.46 5.68
C SER A 64 -10.09 -13.04 5.16
N PRO A 65 -9.98 -14.36 4.89
CA PRO A 65 -8.76 -14.98 4.36
C PRO A 65 -8.41 -14.51 2.93
N ARG A 66 -9.11 -13.49 2.41
CA ARG A 66 -9.16 -13.15 1.00
C ARG A 66 -8.83 -11.69 0.70
N SER A 67 -8.84 -10.79 1.70
CA SER A 67 -8.51 -9.37 1.52
C SER A 67 -6.99 -9.20 1.62
N GLN A 68 -6.33 -8.95 0.49
CA GLN A 68 -4.87 -8.85 0.42
C GLN A 68 -4.39 -7.42 0.57
N PHE A 69 -3.33 -7.21 1.34
CA PHE A 69 -2.67 -5.91 1.42
C PHE A 69 -1.37 -5.94 0.63
N VAL A 70 -1.18 -4.94 -0.23
CA VAL A 70 0.02 -4.82 -1.07
C VAL A 70 0.64 -3.44 -0.89
N LEU A 71 1.89 -3.41 -0.44
CA LEU A 71 2.76 -2.25 -0.42
C LEU A 71 3.36 -2.09 -1.82
N VAL A 72 3.10 -0.97 -2.46
CA VAL A 72 3.53 -0.70 -3.84
C VAL A 72 4.50 0.47 -3.83
N THR A 73 5.71 0.26 -4.35
CA THR A 73 6.65 1.35 -4.61
C THR A 73 6.50 1.87 -6.03
N THR A 74 6.52 3.20 -6.20
CA THR A 74 6.36 3.88 -7.50
C THR A 74 7.55 4.80 -7.80
N MET A 75 7.58 5.44 -8.98
CA MET A 75 8.64 6.38 -9.42
C MET A 75 10.03 5.75 -9.51
N TRP A 76 10.09 4.48 -9.93
CA TRP A 76 11.35 3.77 -10.16
C TRP A 76 12.11 4.26 -11.39
N ASP A 77 11.41 4.96 -12.29
CA ASP A 77 11.93 5.62 -13.48
C ASP A 77 12.71 6.91 -13.15
N ASP A 78 12.53 7.47 -11.96
CA ASP A 78 13.16 8.71 -11.50
C ASP A 78 14.38 8.47 -10.56
N VAL A 79 14.81 7.21 -10.40
CA VAL A 79 15.94 6.85 -9.52
C VAL A 79 16.82 5.79 -10.19
N GLU A 80 18.13 5.85 -9.92
CA GLU A 80 19.03 4.75 -10.29
C GLU A 80 18.64 3.46 -9.56
N GLU A 81 18.60 2.32 -10.27
CA GLU A 81 18.14 1.03 -9.73
C GLU A 81 18.83 0.67 -8.41
N LYS A 82 20.16 0.89 -8.33
CA LYS A 82 20.93 0.61 -7.12
C LYS A 82 20.45 1.43 -5.93
N VAL A 83 20.26 2.73 -6.13
CA VAL A 83 19.77 3.66 -5.09
C VAL A 83 18.34 3.32 -4.69
N GLY A 84 17.48 3.01 -5.66
CA GLY A 84 16.10 2.56 -5.39
C GLY A 84 16.05 1.28 -4.56
N MET A 85 16.94 0.33 -4.84
CA MET A 85 17.03 -0.93 -4.10
C MET A 85 17.57 -0.74 -2.67
N GLU A 86 18.54 0.15 -2.47
CA GLU A 86 19.03 0.54 -1.14
C GLU A 86 17.91 1.17 -0.30
N ARG A 87 17.16 2.11 -0.88
CA ARG A 87 16.00 2.73 -0.22
C ARG A 87 14.89 1.73 0.08
N LEU A 88 14.63 0.80 -0.84
CA LEU A 88 13.65 -0.26 -0.62
C LEU A 88 14.05 -1.17 0.55
N ALA A 89 15.35 -1.45 0.71
CA ALA A 89 15.86 -2.22 1.84
C ALA A 89 15.65 -1.46 3.16
N GLU A 90 15.93 -0.16 3.19
CA GLU A 90 15.65 0.69 4.36
C GLU A 90 14.16 0.76 4.69
N LEU A 91 13.30 0.90 3.67
CA LEU A 91 11.84 0.87 3.83
C LEU A 91 11.36 -0.44 4.48
N LYS A 92 11.84 -1.58 3.97
CA LYS A 92 11.53 -2.91 4.51
C LYS A 92 11.94 -3.04 5.96
N GLU A 93 13.19 -2.68 6.28
CA GLU A 93 13.77 -2.93 7.59
C GLU A 93 13.22 -1.98 8.66
N ASN A 94 13.11 -0.69 8.35
CA ASN A 94 12.83 0.33 9.36
C ASN A 94 11.34 0.65 9.50
N TYR A 95 10.55 0.46 8.44
CA TYR A 95 9.17 0.96 8.40
C TYR A 95 8.14 -0.13 8.09
N TRP A 96 8.45 -1.03 7.16
CA TRP A 96 7.48 -2.01 6.67
C TRP A 96 7.57 -3.37 7.33
N ARG A 97 8.60 -3.61 8.15
CA ARG A 97 8.80 -4.88 8.87
C ARG A 97 7.53 -5.38 9.56
N PRO A 98 6.79 -4.56 10.35
CA PRO A 98 5.59 -5.05 11.04
C PRO A 98 4.45 -5.45 10.07
N MET A 99 4.37 -4.82 8.90
CA MET A 99 3.38 -5.15 7.87
C MET A 99 3.76 -6.40 7.10
N ILE A 100 5.04 -6.54 6.75
CA ILE A 100 5.59 -7.72 6.08
C ILE A 100 5.42 -8.96 6.97
N GLU A 101 5.72 -8.85 8.26
CA GLU A 101 5.51 -9.92 9.26
C GLU A 101 4.04 -10.32 9.39
N ARG A 102 3.11 -9.40 9.10
CA ARG A 102 1.66 -9.65 9.06
C ARG A 102 1.15 -10.16 7.70
N GLY A 103 2.04 -10.42 6.75
CA GLY A 103 1.70 -11.01 5.45
C GLY A 103 1.37 -10.01 4.34
N PHE A 104 1.67 -8.71 4.53
CA PHE A 104 1.56 -7.74 3.44
C PHE A 104 2.55 -8.10 2.35
N ARG A 105 2.09 -8.08 1.09
CA ARG A 105 2.96 -8.29 -0.07
C ARG A 105 3.60 -6.99 -0.52
N LEU A 106 4.71 -7.10 -1.23
CA LEU A 106 5.41 -5.97 -1.80
C LEU A 106 5.41 -6.06 -3.33
N PHE A 107 5.27 -4.92 -3.99
CA PHE A 107 5.39 -4.80 -5.44
C PHE A 107 6.15 -3.54 -5.85
N CYS A 108 7.00 -3.63 -6.87
CA CYS A 108 7.71 -2.50 -7.46
C CYS A 108 7.03 -2.12 -8.77
N TYR A 109 6.21 -1.07 -8.75
CA TYR A 109 5.52 -0.58 -9.93
C TYR A 109 6.47 0.27 -10.80
N ARG A 110 6.75 -0.20 -12.01
CA ARG A 110 7.76 0.36 -12.91
C ARG A 110 7.23 1.43 -13.87
N ASN A 111 6.05 1.99 -13.60
CA ASN A 111 5.41 2.99 -14.44
C ASN A 111 5.15 2.52 -15.89
N THR A 112 4.85 1.22 -16.06
CA THR A 112 4.53 0.63 -17.37
C THR A 112 3.19 -0.08 -17.34
N SER A 113 2.56 -0.24 -18.52
CA SER A 113 1.30 -0.99 -18.63
C SER A 113 1.46 -2.46 -18.24
N GLU A 114 2.63 -3.05 -18.50
CA GLU A 114 2.98 -4.42 -18.13
C GLU A 114 3.03 -4.57 -16.60
N SER A 115 3.76 -3.67 -15.92
CA SER A 115 3.85 -3.70 -14.45
C SER A 115 2.51 -3.39 -13.77
N ALA A 116 1.63 -2.60 -14.40
CA ALA A 116 0.26 -2.42 -13.93
C ALA A 116 -0.56 -3.72 -14.03
N ALA A 117 -0.46 -4.43 -15.15
CA ALA A 117 -1.15 -5.70 -15.36
C ALA A 117 -0.65 -6.78 -14.38
N GLU A 118 0.67 -6.86 -14.15
CA GLU A 118 1.27 -7.75 -13.15
C GLU A 118 0.76 -7.46 -11.74
N LEU A 119 0.71 -6.18 -11.34
CA LEU A 119 0.19 -5.77 -10.03
C LEU A 119 -1.26 -6.23 -9.85
N LEU A 120 -2.10 -6.07 -10.88
CA LEU A 120 -3.50 -6.50 -10.83
C LEU A 120 -3.64 -8.03 -10.80
N HIS A 121 -2.79 -8.76 -11.51
CA HIS A 121 -2.81 -10.23 -11.51
C HIS A 121 -2.41 -10.83 -10.16
N ILE A 122 -1.58 -10.13 -9.39
CA ILE A 122 -1.18 -10.55 -8.05
C ILE A 122 -2.35 -10.52 -7.06
N VAL A 123 -3.35 -9.65 -7.28
CA VAL A 123 -4.47 -9.39 -6.35
C VAL A 123 -5.82 -9.98 -6.77
N VAL A 124 -5.89 -10.69 -7.89
CA VAL A 124 -7.10 -11.30 -8.46
C VAL A 124 -6.92 -12.82 -8.50
#